data_AF-A0A948DYV3-F1
#
_entry.id   AF-A0A948DYV3-F1
#
_cell.length_a   1.000
_cell.length_b   1.000
_cell.length_c   1.000
_cell.angle_alpha   90.00
_cell.angle_beta   90.00
_cell.angle_gamma   90.00
#
_symmetry.space_group_name_H-M   'P 1'
#
loop_
_entity.id
_entity.type
_entity.pdbx_description
1 polymer ?
#
loop_
_entity_poly.entity_id
_entity_poly.type
_entity_poly.pdbx_seq_one_letter_code
_entity_poly.pdbx_strand_id
1 'polypeptide(L)' 'MKKTVVLVSHDAQKNNLIEWAKFNLEILKKFNLYATKTTGTLLKKELGLDINLLESGPLGGDS' A
#
# COMPACT_ATOMS: atom_id res chain seq x y z
N MET A 1 8.17 15.21 -12.05
CA MET A 1 8.59 13.94 -11.42
C MET A 1 7.49 13.47 -10.47
N LYS A 2 7.05 12.22 -10.57
CA LYS A 2 6.04 11.63 -9.67
C LYS A 2 6.73 11.19 -8.38
N LYS A 3 6.25 11.62 -7.21
CA LYS A 3 6.84 11.24 -5.91
C LYS A 3 6.47 9.80 -5.56
N THR A 4 7.32 9.14 -4.78
CA THR A 4 7.11 7.75 -4.33
C THR A 4 6.57 7.72 -2.91
N VAL A 5 5.58 6.86 -2.66
CA VAL A 5 4.99 6.60 -1.33
C VAL A 5 4.98 5.09 -1.10
N VAL A 6 5.47 4.68 0.07
CA VAL A 6 5.44 3.27 0.50
C VAL A 6 4.38 3.13 1.59
N LEU A 7 3.46 2.17 1.41
CA LEU A 7 2.38 1.87 2.33
C LEU A 7 2.68 0.54 3.04
N VAL A 8 2.91 0.61 4.36
CA VAL A 8 3.24 -0.54 5.20
C VAL A 8 2.29 -0.57 6.39
N SER A 9 1.82 -1.77 6.77
CA SER A 9 0.95 -1.96 7.92
C SER A 9 1.05 -3.40 8.44
N HIS A 10 0.98 -3.54 9.77
CA HIS A 10 0.85 -4.83 10.45
C HIS A 10 -0.60 -5.33 10.36
N ASP A 11 -0.84 -6.63 10.55
CA ASP A 11 -2.16 -7.25 10.34
C ASP A 11 -3.31 -6.53 11.04
N ALA A 12 -3.14 -6.17 12.31
CA ALA A 12 -4.16 -5.48 13.10
C ALA A 12 -4.51 -4.07 12.59
N GLN A 13 -3.66 -3.46 11.76
CA GLN A 13 -3.82 -2.09 11.25
C GLN A 13 -4.18 -2.06 9.76
N LYS A 14 -4.34 -3.20 9.08
CA LYS A 14 -4.63 -3.24 7.64
C LYS A 14 -5.97 -2.61 7.30
N ASN A 15 -7.00 -2.86 8.10
CA ASN A 15 -8.32 -2.26 7.88
C ASN A 15 -8.27 -0.74 7.97
N ASN A 16 -7.58 -0.20 9.00
CA ASN A 16 -7.40 1.24 9.15
C ASN A 16 -6.64 1.85 7.96
N LEU A 17 -5.62 1.15 7.45
CA LEU A 17 -4.89 1.60 6.27
C LEU A 17 -5.76 1.61 5.01
N ILE A 18 -6.64 0.63 4.83
CA ILE A 18 -7.58 0.60 3.71
C ILE A 18 -8.54 1.80 3.78
N GLU A 19 -9.13 2.07 4.96
CA GLU A 19 -10.04 3.20 5.13
C GLU A 19 -9.34 4.54 4.87
N TRP A 20 -8.13 4.70 5.39
CA TRP A 20 -7.31 5.88 5.13
C TRP A 20 -6.97 6.02 3.64
N ALA A 21 -6.60 4.92 2.98
CA ALA A 21 -6.27 4.93 1.55
C ALA A 21 -7.50 5.21 0.68
N LYS A 22 -8.68 4.73 1.09
CA LYS A 22 -9.96 5.03 0.44
C LYS A 22 -10.30 6.50 0.54
N PHE A 23 -10.13 7.10 1.73
CA PHE A 23 -10.33 8.54 1.94
C PHE A 23 -9.38 9.39 1.07
N ASN A 24 -8.13 8.94 0.91
CA ASN A 24 -7.09 9.65 0.16
C ASN A 24 -6.92 9.17 -1.31
N LEU A 25 -7.89 8.43 -1.86
CA LEU A 25 -7.72 7.67 -3.11
C LEU A 25 -7.23 8.54 -4.28
N GLU A 26 -7.87 9.70 -4.48
CA GLU A 26 -7.55 10.62 -5.57
C GLU A 26 -6.17 11.27 -5.41
N ILE A 27 -5.69 11.40 -4.18
CA ILE A 27 -4.34 11.88 -3.89
C ILE A 27 -3.34 10.78 -4.20
N LEU A 28 -3.58 9.55 -3.72
CA LEU A 28 -2.67 8.42 -3.88
C LEU A 28 -2.42 8.05 -5.35
N LYS A 29 -3.42 8.16 -6.23
CA LYS A 29 -3.26 7.96 -7.69
C LYS A 29 -2.17 8.84 -8.31
N LYS A 30 -1.85 9.98 -7.70
CA LYS A 30 -0.83 10.92 -8.15
C LYS A 30 0.60 10.53 -7.75
N PHE A 31 0.80 9.43 -7.02
CA PHE A 31 2.11 8.94 -6.59
C PHE A 31 2.50 7.63 -7.28
N ASN A 32 3.78 7.26 -7.19
CA ASN A 32 4.22 5.88 -7.39
C ASN A 32 4.04 5.15 -6.07
N LEU A 33 3.14 4.17 -6.03
CA LEU A 33 2.81 3.46 -4.81
C LEU A 33 3.60 2.16 -4.71
N TYR A 34 4.10 1.87 -3.52
CA TYR A 34 4.74 0.61 -3.16
C TYR A 34 4.12 0.09 -1.87
N ALA A 35 4.07 -1.22 -1.68
CA ALA A 35 3.63 -1.82 -0.43
C ALA A 35 4.17 -3.25 -0.29
N THR A 36 4.30 -3.74 0.93
CA THR A 36 4.60 -5.16 1.16
C THR A 36 3.47 -6.05 0.62
N LYS A 37 3.82 -7.25 0.17
CA LYS A 37 2.96 -8.16 -0.62
C LYS A 37 1.52 -8.26 -0.10
N THR A 38 1.34 -8.54 1.20
CA THR A 38 0.01 -8.71 1.80
C THR A 38 -0.77 -7.40 1.85
N THR A 39 -0.15 -6.28 2.22
CA THR A 39 -0.79 -4.97 2.30
C THR A 39 -1.16 -4.44 0.91
N GLY A 40 -0.23 -4.51 -0.05
CA GLY A 40 -0.46 -4.04 -1.40
C GLY A 40 -1.50 -4.86 -2.17
N THR A 41 -1.55 -6.19 -1.95
CA THR A 41 -2.57 -7.05 -2.57
C THR A 41 -3.97 -6.66 -2.11
N LEU A 42 -4.13 -6.37 -0.81
CA LEU A 42 -5.41 -5.97 -0.25
C LEU A 42 -5.85 -4.59 -0.78
N LEU A 43 -4.95 -3.60 -0.80
CA LEU A 43 -5.24 -2.28 -1.33
C LEU A 43 -5.58 -2.31 -2.83
N LYS A 44 -4.88 -3.14 -3.62
CA LYS A 44 -5.21 -3.38 -5.04
C LYS A 44 -6.62 -3.92 -5.20
N LYS A 45 -6.95 -4.96 -4.43
CA LYS A 45 -8.25 -5.64 -4.50
C LYS A 45 -9.40 -4.72 -4.12
N GLU A 46 -9.27 -4.00 -3.01
CA GLU A 46 -10.37 -3.21 -2.45
C GLU A 46 -10.53 -1.84 -3.13
N LEU A 47 -9.44 -1.23 -3.60
CA LEU A 47 -9.42 0.16 -4.04
C LEU A 47 -9.00 0.35 -5.51
N GLY A 48 -8.55 -0.70 -6.19
CA GLY A 48 -8.09 -0.62 -7.58
C GLY A 48 -6.84 0.25 -7.79
N LEU A 49 -6.05 0.47 -6.74
CA LEU A 49 -4.82 1.26 -6.81
C LEU A 49 -3.72 0.49 -7.54
N ASP A 50 -2.98 1.16 -8.42
CA ASP A 50 -1.77 0.60 -9.02
C ASP A 50 -0.59 0.69 -8.03
N ILE A 51 -0.18 -0.45 -7.49
CA ILE A 51 0.81 -0.57 -6.40
C ILE A 51 1.91 -1.56 -6.79
N ASN A 52 3.17 -1.19 -6.63
CA ASN A 52 4.29 -2.11 -6.79
C ASN A 52 4.45 -2.94 -5.52
N LEU A 53 4.43 -4.26 -5.64
CA LEU A 53 4.51 -5.16 -4.50
C LEU A 53 5.97 -5.45 -4.17
N LEU A 54 6.33 -5.21 -2.92
CA LEU A 54 7.59 -5.63 -2.31
C LEU A 54 7.39 -6.99 -1.63
N GLU A 55 8.48 -7.67 -1.30
CA GLU A 55 8.45 -8.84 -0.42
C GLU A 55 7.73 -8.51 0.90
N SER A 56 7.20 -9.50 1.60
CA SER A 56 6.65 -9.26 2.94
C SER A 56 7.79 -8.93 3.92
N GLY A 57 7.51 -8.10 4.92
CA GLY A 57 8.48 -7.71 5.96
C GLY A 57 9.34 -8.85 6.52
N PRO A 58 8.72 -9.95 7.02
CA PRO A 58 9.45 -11.12 7.54
C PRO A 58 10.33 -11.85 6.52
N LEU A 59 10.17 -11.56 5.22
CA LEU A 59 10.94 -12.13 4.12
C LEU A 59 11.93 -11.11 3.52
N GLY A 60 12.16 -9.96 4.17
CA GLY A 60 13.13 -8.95 3.73
C GLY A 60 12.51 -7.72 3.04
N GLY A 61 11.19 -7.57 3.05
CA GLY A 61 10.53 -6.37 2.53
C GLY A 61 10.67 -5.11 3.39
N ASP A 62 11.07 -5.29 4.66
CA ASP A 62 11.26 -4.23 5.66
C ASP A 62 12.76 -4.02 6.01
N SER A 63 13.68 -4.69 5.30
CA SER A 63 15.14 -4.65 5.54
C SER A 63 15.89 -3.86 4.48
#